data_AF-A0A0S7EY32-F1
#
_entry.id   AF-A0A0S7EY32-F1
#
_cell.length_a   1.000
_cell.length_b   1.000
_cell.length_c   1.000
_cell.angle_alpha   90.00
_cell.angle_beta   90.00
_cell.angle_gamma   90.00
#
_symmetry.space_group_name_H-M   'P 1'
#
loop_
_entity.id
_entity.type
_entity.pdbx_description
1 polymer ?
#
loop_
_entity_poly.entity_id
_entity_poly.type
_entity_poly.pdbx_seq_one_letter_code
_entity_poly.pdbx_strand_id
1 'polypeptide(L)'
;MVLLVIPCLSTEWRPGSTGQILSDMDLTSQTEGRWKRLNTLAHYNVRDNATLVLSRVLHTQSFHQHQDSHDEKNALLEDDNTFHLVRPTDEIDEVKSKRGSMKDKAMTKAITEIYLTRLLSVKGTLQQFVDNFFRSVLCTSSAVPPAVKYFFDFLDEQAERHDNV
;
A
#
# COMPACT_ATOMS: atom_id res chain seq x y z
N MET A 1 -9.29 -5.55 1.24
CA MET A 1 -8.42 -5.76 2.41
C MET A 1 -7.42 -6.84 2.02
N VAL A 2 -6.15 -6.48 1.88
CA VAL A 2 -5.07 -7.49 1.76
C VAL A 2 -5.04 -8.21 3.11
N LEU A 3 -4.84 -9.52 3.11
CA LEU A 3 -4.53 -10.22 4.35
C LEU A 3 -3.20 -9.64 4.83
N LEU A 4 -3.23 -8.83 5.90
CA LEU A 4 -2.03 -8.21 6.42
C LEU A 4 -1.09 -9.34 6.84
N VAL A 5 -0.04 -9.58 6.05
CA VAL A 5 1.06 -10.48 6.39
C VAL A 5 1.79 -9.85 7.55
N ILE A 6 1.31 -10.12 8.76
CA ILE A 6 2.09 -9.96 9.96
C ILE A 6 2.85 -11.29 10.08
N PRO A 7 4.16 -11.36 9.82
CA PRO A 7 4.88 -12.63 9.65
C PRO A 7 4.78 -13.60 10.82
N CYS A 8 4.42 -13.09 12.01
CA CYS A 8 4.26 -13.89 13.23
C CYS A 8 2.80 -14.26 13.55
N LEU A 9 1.83 -13.90 12.70
CA LEU A 9 0.42 -14.19 12.90
C LEU A 9 -0.15 -14.99 11.71
N SER A 10 -1.00 -15.97 12.03
CA SER A 10 -1.83 -16.67 11.07
C SER A 10 -3.28 -16.20 11.22
N THR A 11 -3.94 -16.00 10.09
CA THR A 11 -5.35 -15.58 10.02
C THR A 11 -6.22 -16.77 9.68
N GLU A 12 -7.17 -17.11 10.54
CA GLU A 12 -8.12 -18.20 10.34
C GLU A 12 -9.54 -17.65 10.24
N TRP A 13 -10.25 -18.00 9.18
CA TRP A 13 -11.67 -17.72 9.01
C TRP A 13 -12.53 -18.90 9.44
N ARG A 14 -13.56 -18.65 10.26
CA ARG A 14 -14.48 -19.69 10.76
C ARG A 14 -15.93 -19.42 10.32
N PRO A 15 -16.36 -19.89 9.15
CA PRO A 15 -17.77 -19.81 8.72
C PRO A 15 -18.70 -20.81 9.44
N GLY A 16 -18.15 -21.71 10.26
CA GLY A 16 -18.88 -22.76 10.97
C GLY A 16 -17.97 -23.51 11.96
N SER A 17 -18.14 -24.83 12.08
CA SER A 17 -17.33 -25.70 12.96
C SER A 17 -15.91 -25.94 12.46
N THR A 18 -15.69 -25.77 11.15
CA THR A 18 -14.37 -25.91 10.51
C THR A 18 -13.82 -24.53 10.17
N GLY A 19 -12.56 -24.29 10.55
CA GLY A 19 -11.84 -23.08 10.17
C GLY A 19 -10.95 -23.29 8.95
N GLN A 20 -10.69 -22.19 8.23
CA GLN A 20 -9.83 -22.13 7.08
C GLN A 20 -8.72 -21.10 7.34
N ILE A 21 -7.46 -21.53 7.22
CA ILE A 21 -6.33 -20.60 7.26
C ILE A 21 -6.30 -19.82 5.96
N LEU A 22 -6.20 -18.50 6.05
CA LEU A 22 -6.10 -17.60 4.93
C LEU A 22 -4.65 -17.14 4.78
N SER A 23 -4.14 -17.21 3.56
CA SER A 23 -2.75 -16.87 3.24
C SER A 23 -2.71 -16.05 1.96
N ASP A 24 -1.69 -15.19 1.82
CA ASP A 24 -1.49 -14.40 0.60
C ASP A 24 -1.31 -15.27 -0.65
N MET A 25 -0.67 -16.43 -0.47
CA MET A 25 -0.47 -17.46 -1.48
C MET A 25 -0.74 -18.84 -0.88
N ASP A 26 -1.56 -19.63 -1.55
CA ASP A 26 -1.84 -21.05 -1.26
C ASP A 26 -2.22 -21.81 -2.55
N LEU A 27 -2.59 -23.09 -2.40
CA LEU A 27 -3.01 -23.97 -3.50
C LEU A 27 -4.26 -23.47 -4.26
N THR A 28 -5.01 -22.51 -3.70
CA THR A 28 -6.21 -21.95 -4.32
C THR A 28 -5.92 -20.68 -5.11
N SER A 29 -4.69 -20.15 -5.06
CA SER A 29 -4.32 -18.87 -5.67
C SER A 29 -4.51 -18.88 -7.19
N GLN A 30 -4.97 -17.75 -7.72
CA GLN A 30 -5.21 -17.59 -9.15
C GLN A 30 -3.90 -17.28 -9.89
N THR A 31 -3.69 -17.97 -11.01
CA THR A 31 -2.55 -17.76 -11.91
C THR A 31 -3.03 -17.32 -13.29
N GLU A 32 -2.40 -16.28 -13.83
CA GLU A 32 -2.67 -15.70 -15.14
C GLU A 32 -1.37 -15.67 -15.96
N GLY A 33 -1.10 -16.76 -16.68
CA GLY A 33 0.17 -16.93 -17.38
C GLY A 33 1.34 -16.97 -16.39
N ARG A 34 2.28 -16.03 -16.51
CA ARG A 34 3.40 -15.88 -15.56
C ARG A 34 3.03 -15.16 -14.26
N TRP A 35 1.87 -14.52 -14.21
CA TRP A 35 1.47 -13.70 -13.08
C TRP A 35 0.67 -14.49 -12.04
N LYS A 36 1.00 -14.34 -10.77
CA LYS A 36 0.27 -14.91 -9.62
C LYS A 36 -0.48 -13.78 -8.90
N ARG A 37 -1.78 -13.98 -8.62
CA ARG A 37 -2.58 -12.97 -7.92
C ARG A 37 -2.59 -13.24 -6.42
N LEU A 38 -2.26 -12.23 -5.61
CA LEU A 38 -2.38 -12.31 -4.15
C LEU A 38 -3.83 -12.52 -3.73
N ASN A 39 -4.04 -13.45 -2.81
CA ASN A 39 -5.37 -13.78 -2.31
C ASN A 39 -5.95 -12.62 -1.50
N THR A 40 -7.27 -12.43 -1.64
CA THR A 40 -8.04 -11.40 -0.92
C THR A 40 -9.13 -12.06 -0.11
N LEU A 41 -9.76 -11.31 0.80
CA LEU A 41 -10.99 -11.80 1.45
C LEU A 41 -12.07 -12.23 0.45
N ALA A 42 -12.19 -11.52 -0.68
CA ALA A 42 -13.15 -11.85 -1.73
C ALA A 42 -12.79 -13.14 -2.47
N HIS A 43 -11.49 -13.46 -2.61
CA HIS A 43 -11.02 -14.72 -3.19
C HIS A 43 -11.56 -15.92 -2.39
N TYR A 44 -11.49 -15.83 -1.06
CA TYR A 44 -12.03 -16.85 -0.15
C TYR A 44 -13.54 -16.73 0.09
N ASN A 45 -14.23 -15.78 -0.58
CA ASN A 45 -15.65 -15.50 -0.37
C ASN A 45 -16.01 -15.18 1.11
N VAL A 46 -15.11 -14.51 1.81
CA VAL A 46 -15.35 -14.03 3.18
C VAL A 46 -16.40 -12.93 3.12
N ARG A 47 -17.54 -13.18 3.78
CA ARG A 47 -18.68 -12.27 3.82
C ARG A 47 -18.50 -11.18 4.87
N ASP A 48 -19.28 -10.12 4.74
CA ASP A 48 -19.38 -9.08 5.77
C ASP A 48 -19.77 -9.71 7.12
N ASN A 49 -19.20 -9.16 8.20
CA ASN A 49 -19.38 -9.65 9.57
C ASN A 49 -18.83 -11.07 9.84
N ALA A 50 -17.96 -11.58 8.97
CA ALA A 50 -17.24 -12.83 9.24
C ALA A 50 -16.30 -12.70 10.46
N THR A 51 -16.26 -13.75 11.27
CA THR A 51 -15.30 -13.86 12.37
C THR A 51 -13.96 -14.38 11.86
N LEU A 52 -12.91 -13.60 12.10
CA LEU A 52 -11.51 -13.98 11.84
C LEU A 52 -10.78 -14.14 13.18
N VAL A 53 -9.98 -15.18 13.30
CA VAL A 53 -9.14 -15.47 14.46
C VAL A 53 -7.69 -15.24 14.07
N LEU A 54 -6.97 -14.46 14.87
CA LEU A 54 -5.53 -14.27 14.72
C LEU A 54 -4.81 -15.11 15.76
N SER A 55 -3.93 -16.00 15.31
CA SER A 55 -3.14 -16.88 16.16
C SER A 55 -1.66 -16.63 15.95
N ARG A 56 -0.86 -16.63 17.02
CA ARG A 56 0.60 -16.56 16.89
C ARG A 56 1.12 -17.82 16.21
N VAL A 57 1.96 -17.63 15.21
CA VAL A 57 2.73 -18.72 14.61
C VAL A 57 3.95 -18.94 15.50
N LEU A 58 3.88 -19.97 16.35
CA LEU A 58 5.04 -20.45 17.09
C LEU A 58 5.88 -21.27 16.11
N HIS A 59 6.97 -20.69 15.63
CA HIS A 59 7.98 -21.29 14.74
C HIS A 59 7.76 -21.16 13.22
N THR A 60 8.82 -20.68 12.56
CA THR A 60 8.98 -20.49 11.12
C THR A 60 9.01 -21.85 10.41
N GLN A 61 7.85 -22.39 10.06
CA GLN A 61 7.80 -23.33 8.94
C GLN A 61 7.52 -22.52 7.70
N SER A 62 8.60 -22.17 7.02
CA SER A 62 8.61 -21.82 5.61
C SER A 62 7.80 -22.89 4.88
N PHE A 63 6.55 -22.60 4.51
CA PHE A 63 5.72 -23.49 3.66
C PHE A 63 6.24 -23.57 2.20
N HIS A 64 7.54 -23.37 1.99
CA HIS A 64 8.25 -23.43 0.71
C HIS A 64 9.24 -24.59 0.63
N GLN A 65 8.99 -25.70 1.32
CA GLN A 65 9.86 -26.87 1.14
C GLN A 65 9.03 -28.15 1.14
N HIS A 66 8.51 -28.49 -0.04
CA HIS A 66 8.57 -29.83 -0.63
C HIS A 66 7.68 -29.88 -1.89
N GLN A 67 8.29 -29.80 -3.09
CA GLN A 67 8.22 -30.90 -4.05
C GLN A 67 9.28 -30.72 -5.16
N ASP A 68 10.18 -31.70 -5.19
CA ASP A 68 11.04 -32.18 -6.28
C ASP A 68 12.23 -31.38 -6.83
N SER A 69 13.37 -32.01 -6.56
CA SER A 69 14.70 -31.93 -7.16
C SER A 69 14.74 -31.99 -8.68
N HIS A 70 15.83 -31.44 -9.22
CA HIS A 70 16.29 -31.40 -10.62
C HIS A 70 15.73 -30.27 -11.50
N ASP A 71 16.28 -29.06 -11.31
CA ASP A 71 16.74 -28.17 -12.40
C ASP A 71 17.48 -26.95 -11.81
N GLU A 72 18.63 -27.23 -11.18
CA GLU A 72 19.45 -26.27 -10.39
C GLU A 72 20.19 -25.20 -11.23
N LYS A 73 19.68 -24.82 -12.42
CA LYS A 73 20.36 -23.84 -13.28
C LYS A 73 19.49 -22.75 -13.92
N ASN A 74 18.21 -22.63 -13.58
CA ASN A 74 17.36 -21.54 -14.11
C ASN A 74 16.59 -20.74 -13.04
N ALA A 75 16.91 -20.86 -11.75
CA ALA A 75 16.20 -20.18 -10.66
C ALA A 75 16.60 -18.71 -10.43
N LEU A 76 17.46 -18.12 -11.27
CA LEU A 76 17.92 -16.73 -11.10
C LEU A 76 16.95 -15.70 -11.71
N LEU A 77 15.87 -16.14 -12.40
CA LEU A 77 14.94 -15.28 -13.14
C LEU A 77 13.47 -15.79 -13.12
N GLU A 78 13.05 -16.57 -12.11
CA GLU A 78 11.61 -16.55 -11.79
C GLU A 78 11.37 -15.24 -11.04
N ASP A 79 11.23 -14.14 -11.78
CA ASP A 79 10.65 -12.93 -11.23
C ASP A 79 9.34 -13.35 -10.55
N ASP A 80 9.23 -13.02 -9.26
CA ASP A 80 8.01 -13.11 -8.45
C ASP A 80 6.97 -12.16 -9.06
N ASN A 81 6.42 -12.55 -10.21
CA ASN A 81 5.40 -11.83 -10.95
C ASN A 81 4.09 -11.93 -10.17
N THR A 82 4.04 -11.29 -9.01
CA THR A 82 2.88 -11.21 -8.15
C THR A 82 2.19 -9.88 -8.34
N PHE A 83 0.86 -9.89 -8.35
CA PHE A 83 0.06 -8.67 -8.36
C PHE A 83 -1.14 -8.81 -7.45
N HIS A 84 -1.74 -7.68 -7.05
CA HIS A 84 -2.89 -7.68 -6.16
C HIS A 84 -4.15 -7.16 -6.88
N LEU A 85 -4.25 -5.83 -7.07
CA LEU A 85 -5.41 -5.21 -7.72
C LEU A 85 -5.14 -4.76 -9.16
N VAL A 86 -3.93 -4.28 -9.43
CA VAL A 86 -3.52 -3.76 -10.73
C VAL A 86 -2.27 -4.51 -11.14
N ARG A 87 -2.27 -5.13 -12.32
CA ARG A 87 -1.07 -5.73 -12.89
C ARG A 87 -0.11 -4.62 -13.27
N PRO A 88 1.18 -4.72 -12.94
CA PRO A 88 2.20 -3.90 -13.57
C PRO A 88 2.02 -3.98 -15.09
N THR A 89 2.02 -2.83 -15.76
CA THR A 89 1.91 -2.82 -17.22
C THR A 89 3.27 -3.24 -17.75
N ASP A 90 3.35 -4.43 -18.33
CA ASP A 90 4.54 -4.84 -19.07
C ASP A 90 4.70 -3.86 -20.25
N GLU A 91 5.86 -3.20 -20.39
CA GLU A 91 6.15 -2.22 -21.47
C GLU A 91 5.90 -2.79 -22.89
N ILE A 92 5.71 -4.10 -23.01
CA ILE A 92 5.52 -4.87 -24.24
C ILE A 92 4.10 -4.65 -24.85
N ASP A 93 3.11 -4.20 -24.07
CA ASP A 93 1.74 -3.97 -24.56
C ASP A 93 1.51 -2.59 -25.22
N GLU A 94 2.47 -1.66 -25.13
CA GLU A 94 2.31 -0.32 -25.71
C GLU A 94 2.33 -0.29 -27.25
N VAL A 95 2.80 -1.36 -27.90
CA VAL A 95 2.98 -1.38 -29.37
C VAL A 95 1.64 -1.49 -30.13
N LYS A 96 0.53 -1.86 -29.47
CA LYS A 96 -0.76 -2.07 -30.17
C LYS A 96 -1.81 -0.97 -30.03
N SER A 97 -1.62 0.06 -29.20
CA SER A 97 -2.68 1.05 -28.93
C SER A 97 -2.48 2.39 -29.65
N LYS A 98 -2.22 2.36 -30.97
CA LYS A 98 -2.20 3.58 -31.84
C LYS A 98 -3.52 3.81 -32.58
N ARG A 99 -4.66 3.79 -31.88
CA ARG A 99 -5.93 4.30 -32.46
C ARG A 99 -6.82 4.94 -31.40
N GLY A 100 -6.36 6.06 -30.85
CA GLY A 100 -7.12 6.84 -29.87
C GLY A 100 -8.44 7.35 -30.44
N SER A 101 -9.55 6.75 -30.00
CA SER A 101 -10.91 7.20 -30.29
C SER A 101 -11.26 8.42 -29.43
N MET A 102 -12.12 9.32 -29.91
CA MET A 102 -12.66 10.42 -29.08
C MET A 102 -13.36 9.91 -27.81
N LYS A 103 -13.87 8.67 -27.85
CA LYS A 103 -14.47 7.97 -26.71
C LYS A 103 -13.44 7.64 -25.61
N ASP A 104 -12.21 7.30 -25.97
CA ASP A 104 -11.14 7.00 -25.02
C ASP A 104 -10.73 8.27 -24.27
N LYS A 105 -10.60 9.40 -24.98
CA LYS A 105 -10.27 10.70 -24.37
C LYS A 105 -11.35 11.16 -23.37
N ALA A 106 -12.63 10.91 -23.66
CA ALA A 106 -13.73 11.22 -22.76
C ALA A 106 -13.74 10.30 -21.51
N MET A 107 -13.45 9.00 -21.68
CA MET A 107 -13.32 8.05 -20.58
C MET A 107 -12.12 8.37 -19.68
N THR A 108 -10.96 8.70 -20.27
CA THR A 108 -9.78 9.16 -19.52
C THR A 108 -10.07 10.42 -18.72
N LYS A 109 -10.80 11.39 -19.29
CA LYS A 109 -11.23 12.60 -18.56
C LYS A 109 -12.14 12.29 -17.38
N ALA A 110 -13.15 11.43 -17.56
CA ALA A 110 -14.04 11.00 -16.48
C ALA A 110 -13.27 10.24 -15.38
N ILE A 111 -12.31 9.40 -15.75
CA ILE A 111 -11.41 8.70 -14.81
C ILE A 111 -10.60 9.72 -14.00
N THR A 112 -9.97 10.71 -14.66
CA THR A 112 -9.20 11.76 -13.96
C THR A 112 -10.06 12.62 -13.04
N GLU A 113 -11.32 12.87 -13.39
CA GLU A 113 -12.28 13.64 -12.58
C GLU A 113 -12.74 12.85 -11.34
N ILE A 114 -12.92 11.53 -11.46
CA ILE A 114 -13.16 10.64 -10.32
C ILE A 114 -11.97 10.66 -9.37
N TYR A 115 -10.74 10.63 -9.89
CA TYR A 115 -9.53 10.72 -9.06
C TYR A 115 -9.41 12.07 -8.37
N LEU A 116 -9.64 13.18 -9.07
CA LEU A 116 -9.61 14.51 -8.46
C LEU A 116 -10.64 14.64 -7.33
N THR A 117 -11.87 14.17 -7.56
CA THR A 117 -12.91 14.18 -6.52
C THR A 117 -12.51 13.34 -5.30
N ARG A 118 -11.89 12.17 -5.50
CA ARG A 118 -11.35 11.35 -4.39
C ARG A 118 -10.25 12.10 -3.63
N LEU A 119 -9.33 12.77 -4.33
CA LEU A 119 -8.27 13.57 -3.70
C LEU A 119 -8.84 14.73 -2.89
N LEU A 120 -9.83 15.45 -3.43
CA LEU A 120 -10.51 16.54 -2.73
C LEU A 120 -11.28 16.03 -1.51
N SER A 121 -11.94 14.88 -1.61
CA SER A 121 -12.61 14.24 -0.49
C SER A 121 -11.61 13.93 0.63
N VAL A 122 -10.48 13.29 0.31
CA VAL A 122 -9.45 12.97 1.31
C VAL A 122 -8.85 14.24 1.91
N LYS A 123 -8.55 15.26 1.09
CA LYS A 123 -8.09 16.57 1.56
C LYS A 123 -9.09 17.16 2.57
N GLY A 124 -10.38 17.16 2.23
CA GLY A 124 -11.44 17.67 3.10
C GLY A 124 -11.53 16.91 4.42
N THR A 125 -11.49 15.58 4.39
CA THR A 125 -11.54 14.73 5.60
C THR A 125 -10.36 14.99 6.54
N LEU A 126 -9.17 15.25 6.00
CA LEU A 126 -7.95 15.46 6.80
C LEU A 126 -7.73 16.93 7.23
N GLN A 127 -8.48 17.87 6.67
CA GLN A 127 -8.22 19.31 6.80
C GLN A 127 -8.08 19.76 8.26
N GLN A 128 -9.03 19.40 9.13
CA GLN A 128 -8.99 19.83 10.55
C GLN A 128 -7.76 19.28 11.30
N PHE A 129 -7.32 18.06 10.99
CA PHE A 129 -6.13 17.48 11.61
C PHE A 129 -4.87 18.22 11.17
N VAL A 130 -4.77 18.55 9.89
CA VAL A 130 -3.66 19.32 9.32
C VAL A 130 -3.63 20.73 9.92
N ASP A 131 -4.78 21.40 10.00
CA ASP A 131 -4.88 22.75 10.59
C ASP A 131 -4.50 22.73 12.07
N ASN A 132 -4.97 21.73 12.82
CA ASN A 132 -4.63 21.57 14.23
C ASN A 132 -3.14 21.28 14.42
N PHE A 133 -2.53 20.47 13.55
CA PHE A 133 -1.10 20.20 13.58
C PHE A 133 -0.29 21.47 13.35
N PHE A 134 -0.59 22.23 12.28
CA PHE A 134 0.12 23.48 12.01
C PHE A 134 -0.10 24.52 13.10
N ARG A 135 -1.31 24.63 13.65
CA ARG A 135 -1.55 25.46 14.83
C ARG A 135 -0.72 24.99 16.02
N SER A 136 -0.66 23.69 16.30
CA SER A 136 0.12 23.18 17.43
C SER A 136 1.63 23.42 17.28
N VAL A 137 2.15 23.39 16.05
CA VAL A 137 3.60 23.53 15.78
C VAL A 137 4.02 24.99 15.65
N LEU A 138 3.18 25.83 15.02
CA LEU A 138 3.55 27.19 14.62
C LEU A 138 2.89 28.29 15.47
N CYS A 139 1.89 27.98 16.30
CA CYS A 139 1.20 29.01 17.08
C CYS A 139 2.01 29.42 18.31
N THR A 140 2.22 30.73 18.46
CA THR A 140 2.96 31.34 19.58
C THR A 140 2.07 31.62 20.79
N SER A 141 0.89 31.00 20.87
CA SER A 141 -0.01 31.14 22.02
C SER A 141 0.54 30.51 23.30
N SER A 142 1.50 29.58 23.17
CA SER A 142 2.33 29.07 24.26
C SER A 142 3.73 29.69 24.18
N ALA A 143 4.45 29.66 25.30
CA ALA A 143 5.84 30.11 25.32
C ALA A 143 6.67 29.33 24.29
N VAL A 144 7.32 30.06 23.38
CA VAL A 144 8.19 29.49 22.34
C VAL A 144 9.34 28.73 23.02
N PRO A 145 9.67 27.49 22.60
CA PRO A 145 10.79 26.74 23.17
C PRO A 145 12.10 27.55 23.11
N PRO A 146 12.87 27.64 24.21
CA PRO A 146 14.08 28.48 24.27
C PRO A 146 15.10 28.19 23.17
N ALA A 147 15.25 26.92 22.78
CA ALA A 147 16.14 26.52 21.69
C ALA A 147 15.73 27.11 20.34
N VAL A 148 14.42 27.17 20.06
CA VAL A 148 13.88 27.76 18.82
C VAL A 148 14.14 29.26 18.82
N LYS A 149 13.83 29.95 19.94
CA LYS A 149 14.10 31.39 20.06
C LYS A 149 15.59 31.70 19.87
N TYR A 150 16.46 31.01 20.61
CA TYR A 150 17.91 31.20 20.52
C TYR A 150 18.43 31.00 19.10
N PHE A 151 17.97 29.96 18.40
CA PHE A 151 18.44 29.69 17.05
C PHE A 151 17.97 30.75 16.05
N PHE A 152 16.72 31.23 16.16
CA PHE A 152 16.25 32.35 15.34
C PHE A 152 17.00 33.65 15.64
N ASP A 153 17.20 34.01 16.92
CA ASP A 153 17.99 35.18 17.31
C ASP A 153 19.43 35.11 16.74
N PHE A 154 20.06 33.93 16.81
CA PHE A 154 21.40 33.70 16.26
C PHE A 154 21.44 33.89 14.74
N LEU A 155 20.42 33.40 14.01
CA LEU A 155 20.33 33.58 12.56
C LEU A 155 20.19 35.07 12.19
N ASP A 156 19.37 35.81 12.94
CA ASP A 156 19.19 37.26 12.74
C ASP A 156 20.53 38.01 12.94
N GLU A 157 21.29 37.68 14.01
CA GLU A 157 22.62 38.25 14.25
C GLU A 157 23.62 37.94 13.12
N GLN A 158 23.57 36.75 12.52
CA GLN A 158 24.42 36.43 11.38
C GLN A 158 24.00 37.20 10.12
N ALA A 159 22.70 37.43 9.93
CA ALA A 159 22.21 38.19 8.79
C ALA A 159 22.68 39.66 8.84
N GLU A 160 22.60 40.29 10.01
CA GLU A 160 23.07 41.67 10.23
C GLU A 160 24.59 41.81 10.05
N ARG A 161 25.38 40.84 10.54
CA ARG A 161 26.85 40.89 10.44
C ARG A 161 27.38 40.74 9.01
N HIS A 162 26.59 40.16 8.11
CA HIS A 162 26.96 39.89 6.73
C HIS A 162 26.19 40.74 5.70
N ASP A 163 25.45 41.76 6.16
CA ASP A 163 24.75 42.74 5.31
C ASP A 163 23.75 42.09 4.32
N ASN A 164 23.10 41.00 4.76
CA ASN A 164 22.13 40.25 3.94
C ASN A 164 20.68 40.76 4.12
N VAL A 165 20.50 41.99 4.63
CA VAL A 165 19.21 42.63 4.92
C VAL A 165 19.08 43.93 4.14
#